data_AF-M0N0G3-F1
#
_entry.id   AF-M0N0G3-F1
#
_cell.length_a   1.000
_cell.length_b   1.000
_cell.length_c   1.000
_cell.angle_alpha   90.00
_cell.angle_beta   90.00
_cell.angle_gamma   90.00
#
_symmetry.space_group_name_H-M   'P 1'
#
loop_
_entity.id
_entity.type
_entity.pdbx_description
1 polymer ?
#
loop_
_entity_poly.entity_id
_entity_poly.type
_entity_poly.pdbx_seq_one_letter_code
_entity_poly.pdbx_strand_id
1 'polypeptide(L)'
;MSHRFRFERPAYAELVIAVVVVWGVCDGLSTLLAAEFAGAHLEANPFIRSLLSMPALAFAVQLGGAVAAGAIALAGERFIRTVPGWRVWFAVLIGGGIGVTGLNLLVAFAVV
;
A
#
# COMPACT_ATOMS: atom_id res chain seq x y z
N MET A 1 -25.42 -30.39 -7.47
CA MET A 1 -24.78 -29.66 -6.36
C MET A 1 -24.33 -28.30 -6.88
N SER A 2 -25.02 -27.22 -6.55
CA SER A 2 -24.57 -25.86 -6.91
C SER A 2 -23.65 -25.34 -5.80
N HIS A 3 -22.35 -25.18 -6.06
CA HIS A 3 -21.44 -24.46 -5.17
C HIS A 3 -21.88 -23.00 -5.12
N ARG A 4 -22.62 -22.61 -4.06
CA ARG A 4 -22.87 -21.20 -3.77
C ARG A 4 -21.59 -20.63 -3.17
N PHE A 5 -20.80 -19.92 -3.97
CA PHE A 5 -19.72 -19.08 -3.45
C PHE A 5 -20.35 -18.01 -2.55
N ARG A 6 -20.19 -18.16 -1.24
CA ARG A 6 -20.60 -17.14 -0.27
C ARG A 6 -19.47 -16.10 -0.20
N PHE A 7 -19.68 -14.95 -0.82
CA PHE A 7 -18.78 -13.80 -0.66
C PHE A 7 -19.02 -13.21 0.73
N GLU A 8 -18.22 -13.64 1.70
CA GLU A 8 -18.19 -13.04 3.03
C GLU A 8 -17.46 -11.70 2.95
N ARG A 9 -18.03 -10.66 3.57
CA ARG A 9 -17.43 -9.32 3.51
C ARG A 9 -16.20 -9.29 4.42
N PRO A 10 -15.07 -8.71 3.98
CA PRO A 10 -13.87 -8.63 4.81
C PRO A 10 -14.15 -7.98 6.17
N ALA A 11 -13.51 -8.48 7.21
CA ALA A 11 -13.51 -7.86 8.53
C ALA A 11 -12.77 -6.51 8.50
N TYR A 12 -13.00 -5.66 9.51
CA TYR A 12 -12.32 -4.36 9.62
C TYR A 12 -10.80 -4.52 9.68
N ALA A 13 -10.31 -5.41 10.55
CA ALA A 13 -8.88 -5.68 10.68
C ALA A 13 -8.25 -6.21 9.39
N GLU A 14 -8.96 -7.05 8.64
CA GLU A 14 -8.48 -7.57 7.34
C GLU A 14 -8.30 -6.44 6.31
N LEU A 15 -9.23 -5.47 6.28
CA LEU A 15 -9.09 -4.30 5.41
C LEU A 15 -7.91 -3.42 5.82
N VAL A 16 -7.68 -3.24 7.12
CA VAL A 16 -6.51 -2.49 7.61
C VAL A 16 -5.21 -3.22 7.25
N ILE A 17 -5.14 -4.52 7.48
CA ILE A 17 -3.98 -5.35 7.12
C ILE A 17 -3.73 -5.27 5.61
N ALA A 18 -4.78 -5.35 4.79
CA ALA A 18 -4.66 -5.22 3.33
C ALA A 18 -4.08 -3.86 2.93
N VAL A 19 -4.50 -2.76 3.58
CA VAL A 19 -3.88 -1.43 3.36
C VAL A 19 -2.40 -1.44 3.71
N VAL A 20 -2.02 -2.00 4.86
CA VAL A 20 -0.60 -2.08 5.29
C VAL A 20 0.23 -2.90 4.31
N VAL A 21 -0.28 -4.05 3.86
CA VAL A 21 0.43 -4.90 2.90
C VAL A 21 0.62 -4.18 1.57
N VAL A 22 -0.44 -3.58 1.03
CA VAL A 22 -0.37 -2.92 -0.28
C VAL A 22 0.53 -1.69 -0.23
N TRP A 23 0.33 -0.77 0.72
CA TRP A 23 1.10 0.48 0.78
C TRP A 23 2.46 0.36 1.45
N GLY A 24 2.65 -0.62 2.33
CA GLY A 24 3.92 -0.83 3.03
C GLY A 24 4.85 -1.78 2.29
N VAL A 25 4.31 -2.92 1.83
CA VAL A 25 5.13 -3.99 1.23
C VAL A 25 5.13 -3.90 -0.28
N CYS A 26 3.96 -3.96 -0.93
CA CYS A 26 3.87 -4.00 -2.38
C CYS A 26 4.39 -2.70 -3.01
N ASP A 27 3.88 -1.56 -2.56
CA ASP A 27 4.32 -0.23 -3.00
C ASP A 27 5.81 -0.06 -2.73
N GLY A 28 6.27 -0.27 -1.48
CA GLY A 28 7.69 -0.14 -1.11
C GLY A 28 8.64 -0.98 -1.96
N LEU A 29 8.35 -2.27 -2.17
CA LEU A 29 9.18 -3.14 -3.01
C LEU A 29 9.15 -2.69 -4.48
N SER A 30 7.98 -2.32 -4.99
CA SER A 30 7.85 -1.84 -6.37
C SER A 30 8.56 -0.50 -6.60
N THR A 31 8.56 0.41 -5.62
CA THR A 31 9.31 1.67 -5.64
C THR A 31 10.81 1.39 -5.73
N LEU A 32 11.33 0.48 -4.89
CA LEU A 32 12.75 0.13 -4.96
C LEU A 32 13.14 -0.45 -6.33
N LEU A 33 12.29 -1.32 -6.88
CA LEU A 33 12.51 -1.91 -8.20
C LEU A 33 12.47 -0.84 -9.30
N ALA A 34 11.49 0.06 -9.28
CA ALA A 34 11.38 1.15 -10.23
C ALA A 34 12.58 2.10 -10.14
N ALA A 35 13.04 2.42 -8.93
CA ALA A 35 14.20 3.25 -8.70
C ALA A 35 15.51 2.63 -9.22
N GLU A 36 15.67 1.31 -9.08
CA GLU A 36 16.82 0.57 -9.59
C GLU A 36 16.92 0.65 -11.12
N PHE A 37 15.81 0.48 -11.84
CA PHE A 37 15.82 0.43 -13.30
C PHE A 37 15.63 1.78 -13.99
N ALA A 38 14.72 2.63 -13.48
CA ALA A 38 14.37 3.91 -14.12
C ALA A 38 15.01 5.13 -13.42
N GLY A 39 15.63 4.91 -12.25
CA GLY A 39 16.32 5.94 -11.48
C GLY A 39 15.43 6.67 -10.46
N ALA A 40 16.04 7.08 -9.35
CA ALA A 40 15.35 7.72 -8.22
C ALA A 40 14.66 9.06 -8.53
N HIS A 41 15.02 9.74 -9.63
CA HIS A 41 14.47 11.06 -9.97
C HIS A 41 12.97 11.02 -10.30
N LEU A 42 12.43 9.84 -10.66
CA LEU A 42 11.02 9.62 -10.95
C LEU A 42 10.17 9.39 -9.68
N GLU A 43 10.78 9.22 -8.52
CA GLU A 43 10.04 9.11 -7.25
C GLU A 43 9.38 10.46 -6.91
N ALA A 44 8.05 10.44 -6.81
CA ALA A 44 7.23 11.62 -6.58
C ALA A 44 7.32 12.11 -5.13
N ASN A 45 7.50 11.21 -4.16
CA ASN A 45 7.66 11.54 -2.77
C ASN A 45 9.09 12.04 -2.50
N PRO A 46 9.30 13.34 -2.22
CA PRO A 46 10.64 13.89 -2.07
C PRO A 46 11.40 13.30 -0.87
N PHE A 47 10.69 12.84 0.16
CA PHE A 47 11.30 12.23 1.33
C PHE A 47 11.80 10.82 1.02
N ILE A 48 10.97 9.96 0.43
CA ILE A 48 11.42 8.61 0.00
C ILE A 48 12.54 8.74 -1.04
N ARG A 49 12.41 9.66 -2.00
CA ARG A 49 13.46 9.94 -2.99
C ARG A 49 14.81 10.25 -2.35
N SER A 50 14.84 11.03 -1.28
CA SER A 50 16.08 11.36 -0.56
C SER A 50 16.72 10.15 0.13
N LEU A 51 15.94 9.10 0.41
CA LEU A 51 16.38 7.88 1.08
C LEU A 51 16.75 6.75 0.11
N LEU A 52 16.47 6.88 -1.19
CA LEU A 52 16.71 5.81 -2.17
C LEU A 52 18.19 5.44 -2.36
N SER A 53 19.13 6.29 -1.93
CA SER A 53 20.55 5.94 -1.81
C SER A 53 20.84 4.88 -0.73
N MET A 54 19.88 4.64 0.15
CA MET A 54 19.89 3.62 1.20
C MET A 54 18.60 2.77 1.11
N PRO A 55 18.51 1.83 0.14
CA PRO A 55 17.26 1.15 -0.20
C PRO A 55 16.55 0.47 0.98
N ALA A 56 17.31 -0.17 1.87
CA ALA A 56 16.77 -0.81 3.06
C ALA A 56 16.12 0.20 4.03
N LEU A 57 16.69 1.41 4.16
CA LEU A 57 16.13 2.47 4.99
C LEU A 57 14.89 3.07 4.35
N ALA A 58 14.92 3.33 3.03
CA ALA A 58 13.74 3.81 2.30
C ALA A 58 12.54 2.87 2.48
N PHE A 59 12.76 1.56 2.28
CA PHE A 59 11.74 0.55 2.50
C PHE A 59 11.26 0.49 3.96
N ALA A 60 12.19 0.49 4.92
CA ALA A 60 11.85 0.45 6.34
C ALA A 60 10.99 1.64 6.77
N VAL A 61 11.27 2.84 6.26
CA VAL A 61 10.49 4.03 6.59
C VAL A 61 9.11 3.99 5.94
N GLN A 62 9.00 3.56 4.68
CA GLN A 62 7.71 3.43 3.99
C GLN A 62 6.82 2.37 4.66
N LEU A 63 7.38 1.18 4.92
CA LEU A 63 6.69 0.12 5.65
C LEU A 63 6.31 0.59 7.06
N GLY A 64 7.23 1.26 7.77
CA GLY A 64 6.97 1.80 9.10
C GLY A 64 5.82 2.81 9.11
N GLY A 65 5.74 3.68 8.10
CA GLY A 65 4.63 4.62 7.92
C GLY A 65 3.29 3.91 7.69
N ALA A 66 3.28 2.90 6.83
CA ALA A 66 2.08 2.09 6.57
C ALA A 66 1.64 1.32 7.84
N VAL A 67 2.57 0.68 8.55
CA VAL A 67 2.29 -0.03 9.81
C VAL A 67 1.76 0.93 10.88
N ALA A 68 2.37 2.11 11.02
CA ALA A 68 1.90 3.13 11.97
C ALA A 68 0.47 3.59 11.64
N ALA A 69 0.18 3.87 10.37
CA ALA A 69 -1.17 4.22 9.91
C ALA A 69 -2.18 3.09 10.18
N GLY A 70 -1.78 1.83 9.92
CA GLY A 70 -2.59 0.66 10.23
C GLY A 70 -2.87 0.49 11.72
N ALA A 71 -1.85 0.66 12.56
CA ALA A 71 -2.00 0.60 14.02
C ALA A 71 -2.95 1.70 14.54
N ILE A 72 -2.82 2.93 14.03
CA ILE A 72 -3.74 4.03 14.34
C ILE A 72 -5.17 3.69 13.90
N ALA A 73 -5.34 3.14 12.69
CA ALA A 73 -6.65 2.73 12.21
C ALA A 73 -7.27 1.61 13.07
N LEU A 74 -6.49 0.63 13.52
CA LEU A 74 -6.96 -0.42 14.44
C LEU A 74 -7.38 0.17 15.79
N ALA A 75 -6.55 1.04 16.37
CA ALA A 75 -6.87 1.73 17.62
C ALA A 75 -8.15 2.59 17.49
N GLY A 76 -8.37 3.18 16.32
CA GLY A 76 -9.53 4.00 15.99
C GLY A 76 -10.78 3.24 15.53
N GLU A 77 -10.81 1.89 15.56
CA GLU A 77 -11.88 1.09 14.96
C GLU A 77 -13.28 1.57 15.38
N ARG A 78 -13.49 1.81 16.68
CA ARG A 78 -14.79 2.22 17.22
C ARG A 78 -15.31 3.49 16.57
N PHE A 79 -14.44 4.44 16.31
CA PHE A 79 -14.79 5.70 15.64
C PHE A 79 -14.95 5.49 14.14
N ILE A 80 -14.00 4.81 13.48
CA ILE A 80 -14.01 4.67 12.02
C ILE A 80 -15.26 3.91 11.54
N ARG A 81 -15.74 2.94 12.32
CA ARG A 81 -16.96 2.19 11.99
C ARG A 81 -18.25 2.99 12.12
N THR A 82 -18.24 4.18 12.75
CA THR A 82 -19.40 5.09 12.75
C THR A 82 -19.49 5.94 11.48
N VAL A 83 -18.38 6.07 10.72
CA VAL A 83 -18.32 6.90 9.51
C VAL A 83 -19.01 6.17 8.34
N PRO A 84 -20.04 6.77 7.71
CA PRO A 84 -20.66 6.18 6.54
C PRO A 84 -19.63 5.98 5.41
N GLY A 85 -19.66 4.81 4.77
CA GLY A 85 -18.78 4.53 3.64
C GLY A 85 -17.36 4.11 3.98
N TRP A 86 -17.01 3.89 5.26
CA TRP A 86 -15.66 3.45 5.66
C TRP A 86 -15.14 2.24 4.87
N ARG A 87 -16.00 1.27 4.53
CA ARG A 87 -15.62 0.10 3.71
C ARG A 87 -15.20 0.50 2.29
N VAL A 88 -15.93 1.42 1.67
CA VAL A 88 -15.61 1.92 0.33
C VAL A 88 -14.31 2.69 0.38
N TRP A 89 -14.09 3.48 1.43
CA TRP A 89 -12.81 4.17 1.66
C TRP A 89 -11.62 3.19 1.72
N PHE A 90 -11.70 2.13 2.52
CA PHE A 90 -10.65 1.10 2.52
C PHE A 90 -10.48 0.43 1.15
N ALA A 91 -11.57 0.12 0.45
CA ALA A 91 -11.49 -0.47 -0.88
C ALA A 91 -10.79 0.48 -1.88
N VAL A 92 -11.06 1.79 -1.82
CA VAL A 92 -10.39 2.81 -2.63
C VAL A 92 -8.91 2.92 -2.26
N LEU A 93 -8.56 2.92 -0.97
CA LEU A 93 -7.16 2.95 -0.54
C LEU A 93 -6.39 1.71 -1.03
N ILE A 94 -6.98 0.52 -0.89
CA ILE A 94 -6.38 -0.73 -1.37
C ILE A 94 -6.22 -0.70 -2.88
N GLY A 95 -7.29 -0.35 -3.62
CA GLY A 95 -7.25 -0.25 -5.08
C GLY A 95 -6.24 0.78 -5.58
N GLY A 96 -6.15 1.94 -4.91
CA GLY A 96 -5.17 2.97 -5.21
C GLY A 96 -3.74 2.47 -5.05
N GLY A 97 -3.43 1.81 -3.93
CA GLY A 97 -2.09 1.27 -3.69
C GLY A 97 -1.73 0.13 -4.66
N ILE A 98 -2.70 -0.70 -5.07
CA ILE A 98 -2.50 -1.69 -6.15
C ILE A 98 -2.18 -0.98 -7.47
N GLY A 99 -2.90 0.10 -7.78
CA GLY A 99 -2.65 0.91 -8.98
C GLY A 99 -1.24 1.51 -8.99
N VAL A 100 -0.81 2.09 -7.87
CA VAL A 100 0.56 2.64 -7.70
C VAL A 100 1.60 1.53 -7.84
N THR A 101 1.41 0.39 -7.17
CA THR A 101 2.28 -0.79 -7.32
C THR A 101 2.41 -1.18 -8.79
N GLY A 102 1.29 -1.27 -9.51
CA GLY A 102 1.28 -1.62 -10.93
C GLY A 102 2.01 -0.60 -11.80
N LEU A 103 1.87 0.70 -11.52
CA LEU A 103 2.59 1.77 -12.21
C LEU A 103 4.11 1.68 -11.99
N ASN A 104 4.53 1.45 -10.74
CA ASN A 104 5.95 1.26 -10.40
C ASN A 104 6.54 0.06 -11.15
N LEU A 105 5.83 -1.07 -11.16
CA LEU A 105 6.25 -2.26 -11.91
C LEU A 105 6.30 -1.99 -13.42
N LEU A 106 5.32 -1.27 -13.98
CA LEU A 106 5.32 -0.90 -15.39
C LEU A 106 6.54 -0.04 -15.73
N VAL A 107 6.88 0.94 -14.90
CA VAL A 107 8.08 1.78 -15.09
C VAL A 107 9.34 0.92 -15.00
N ALA A 108 9.44 0.01 -14.03
CA ALA A 108 10.58 -0.88 -13.88
C ALA A 108 10.80 -1.76 -15.11
N PHE A 109 9.72 -2.36 -15.65
CA PHE A 109 9.80 -3.28 -16.77
C PHE A 109 9.80 -2.60 -18.14
N ALA A 110 9.40 -1.34 -18.26
CA ALA A 110 9.48 -0.60 -19.53
C ALA A 110 10.91 -0.21 -19.92
N VAL A 111 11.86 -0.30 -18.98
CA VAL A 111 13.27 0.06 -19.17
C VAL A 111 14.15 -1.19 -19.42
N VAL A 112 13.58 -2.39 -19.29
CA VAL A 112 14.24 -3.69 -19.58
C VAL A 112 13.92 -4.13 -21.01
#